data_AF-R9IK18-F1
#
_entry.id   AF-R9IK18-F1
#
_cell.length_a   1.000
_cell.length_b   1.000
_cell.length_c   1.000
_cell.angle_alpha   90.00
_cell.angle_beta   90.00
_cell.angle_gamma   90.00
#
_symmetry.space_group_name_H-M   'P 1'
#
loop_
_entity.id
_entity.type
_entity.pdbx_description
1 polymer ?
#
loop_
_entity_poly.entity_id
_entity_poly.type
_entity_poly.pdbx_seq_one_letter_code
_entity_poly.pdbx_strand_id
1 'polypeptide(L)'
;MLATTAHNLVQNFDKTCDSVIQNCEPIIITRSNDNNVVLISQAEYDNLMKNLYSHKEKTNKLSILYDGEKINNSLLSESSLSKDWLSEEENTAWQDL
;
A
#
# COMPACT_ATOMS: atom_id res chain seq x y z
N MET A 1 -12.97 -12.99 -18.90
CA MET A 1 -13.02 -13.85 -17.68
C MET A 1 -13.88 -15.09 -17.95
N LEU A 2 -13.22 -16.22 -18.15
CA LEU A 2 -13.86 -17.51 -18.44
C LEU A 2 -13.85 -18.40 -17.18
N ALA A 3 -14.81 -19.32 -17.10
CA ALA A 3 -14.86 -20.33 -16.03
C ALA A 3 -14.88 -21.73 -16.65
N THR A 4 -14.12 -22.65 -16.07
CA THR A 4 -14.01 -24.05 -16.51
C THR A 4 -14.04 -24.98 -15.30
N THR A 5 -14.48 -26.23 -15.49
CA THR A 5 -14.44 -27.22 -14.41
C THR A 5 -13.03 -27.78 -14.24
N ALA A 6 -12.68 -28.22 -13.03
CA ALA A 6 -11.39 -28.88 -12.79
C ALA A 6 -11.16 -30.11 -13.68
N HIS A 7 -12.23 -30.85 -14.01
CA HIS A 7 -12.13 -31.99 -14.92
C HIS A 7 -11.72 -31.57 -16.33
N ASN A 8 -12.34 -30.51 -16.87
CA ASN A 8 -12.03 -30.00 -18.20
C ASN A 8 -10.61 -29.41 -18.26
N LEU A 9 -10.16 -28.76 -17.19
CA LEU A 9 -8.78 -28.26 -17.07
C LEU A 9 -7.77 -29.41 -17.17
N VAL A 10 -7.97 -30.50 -16.43
CA VAL A 10 -7.04 -31.64 -16.45
C VAL A 10 -6.94 -32.27 -17.84
N GLN A 11 -8.07 -32.35 -18.56
CA GLN A 11 -8.09 -32.89 -19.92
C GLN A 11 -7.41 -31.98 -20.95
N ASN A 12 -7.44 -30.66 -20.73
CA ASN A 12 -6.98 -29.66 -21.69
C ASN A 12 -5.89 -28.76 -21.10
N PHE A 13 -5.05 -29.29 -20.22
CA PHE A 13 -4.16 -28.49 -19.37
C PHE A 13 -3.24 -27.58 -20.20
N ASP A 14 -2.48 -28.13 -21.13
CA ASP A 14 -1.51 -27.38 -21.93
C ASP A 14 -2.20 -26.28 -22.76
N LYS A 15 -3.30 -26.63 -23.45
CA LYS A 15 -4.09 -25.67 -24.25
C LYS A 15 -4.66 -24.54 -23.40
N THR A 16 -5.08 -24.87 -22.17
CA THR A 16 -5.63 -23.88 -21.23
C THR A 16 -4.52 -22.94 -20.76
N CYS A 17 -3.34 -23.46 -20.43
CA CYS A 17 -2.17 -22.67 -20.06
C CYS A 17 -1.72 -21.75 -21.22
N ASP A 18 -1.62 -22.30 -22.44
CA ASP A 18 -1.29 -21.52 -23.64
C ASP A 18 -2.28 -20.38 -23.85
N SER A 19 -3.58 -20.65 -23.67
CA SER A 19 -4.64 -19.64 -23.82
C SER A 19 -4.55 -18.54 -22.76
N VAL A 20 -4.21 -18.89 -21.51
CA VAL A 20 -4.00 -17.91 -20.43
C VAL A 20 -2.82 -17.00 -20.75
N ILE A 21 -1.72 -17.56 -21.26
CA ILE A 21 -0.53 -16.79 -21.63
C ILE A 21 -0.79 -15.90 -22.85
N GLN A 22 -1.42 -16.45 -23.91
CA GLN A 22 -1.64 -15.73 -25.17
C GLN A 22 -2.65 -14.59 -25.04
N ASN A 23 -3.70 -14.80 -24.26
CA ASN A 23 -4.77 -13.82 -24.12
C ASN A 23 -4.58 -12.89 -22.93
N CYS A 24 -3.59 -13.15 -22.04
CA CYS A 24 -3.42 -12.43 -20.77
C CYS A 24 -4.74 -12.31 -20.00
N GLU A 25 -5.47 -13.43 -19.89
CA GLU A 25 -6.76 -13.48 -19.21
C GLU A 25 -6.79 -14.57 -18.13
N PRO A 26 -7.24 -14.23 -16.89
CA PRO A 26 -7.46 -15.21 -15.84
C PRO A 26 -8.62 -16.15 -16.17
N ILE A 27 -8.48 -17.42 -15.76
CA ILE A 27 -9.54 -18.43 -15.84
C ILE A 27 -9.90 -18.90 -14.44
N ILE A 28 -11.20 -18.93 -14.13
CA ILE A 28 -11.72 -19.51 -12.89
C ILE A 28 -11.90 -21.02 -13.09
N ILE A 29 -11.35 -21.80 -12.18
CA ILE A 29 -11.47 -23.25 -12.15
C ILE A 29 -12.47 -23.61 -11.06
N THR A 30 -13.65 -24.07 -11.46
CA THR A 30 -14.72 -24.46 -10.56
C THR A 30 -14.56 -25.90 -10.08
N ARG A 31 -14.86 -26.11 -8.79
CA ARG A 31 -14.75 -27.42 -8.12
C ARG A 31 -16.06 -27.74 -7.40
N SER A 32 -16.38 -29.03 -7.29
CA SER A 32 -17.64 -29.50 -6.72
C SER A 32 -17.82 -29.17 -5.22
N ASN A 33 -16.72 -28.85 -4.53
CA ASN A 33 -16.71 -28.46 -3.13
C ASN A 33 -16.68 -26.94 -2.92
N ASP A 34 -16.94 -26.15 -3.97
CA ASP A 34 -16.90 -24.68 -3.99
C ASP A 34 -15.53 -24.05 -3.64
N ASN A 35 -14.49 -24.87 -3.48
CA ASN A 35 -13.10 -24.41 -3.28
C ASN A 35 -12.45 -24.09 -4.63
N ASN A 36 -13.02 -23.12 -5.33
CA ASN A 36 -12.62 -22.70 -6.67
C ASN A 36 -11.22 -22.05 -6.64
N VAL A 37 -10.49 -22.12 -7.76
CA VAL A 37 -9.16 -21.52 -7.89
C VAL A 37 -9.07 -20.68 -9.15
N VAL A 38 -8.11 -19.77 -9.23
CA VAL A 38 -7.88 -18.92 -10.41
C VAL A 38 -6.53 -19.28 -11.02
N LEU A 39 -6.52 -19.51 -12.33
CA LEU A 39 -5.31 -19.68 -13.12
C LEU A 39 -4.97 -18.35 -13.81
N ILE A 40 -3.73 -17.92 -13.64
CA ILE A 40 -3.13 -16.74 -14.28
C ILE A 40 -1.72 -17.09 -14.75
N SER A 41 -1.20 -16.34 -15.72
CA SER A 41 0.18 -16.52 -16.12
C SER A 41 1.13 -16.06 -15.01
N GLN A 42 2.32 -16.65 -14.95
CA GLN A 42 3.33 -16.26 -13.97
C GLN A 42 3.71 -14.78 -14.11
N ALA A 43 3.88 -14.30 -15.34
CA ALA A 43 4.24 -12.90 -15.60
C ALA A 43 3.17 -11.92 -15.07
N GLU A 44 1.90 -12.26 -15.20
CA GLU A 44 0.80 -11.47 -14.63
C GLU A 44 0.76 -11.55 -13.11
N TYR A 45 0.98 -12.74 -12.53
CA TYR A 45 1.09 -12.90 -11.09
C TYR A 45 2.23 -12.05 -10.51
N ASP A 46 3.42 -12.11 -11.13
CA ASP A 46 4.59 -11.34 -10.71
C ASP A 46 4.33 -9.83 -10.80
N ASN A 47 3.67 -9.39 -11.89
CA ASN A 47 3.28 -7.99 -12.05
C ASN A 47 2.24 -7.55 -11.01
N LEU A 48 1.22 -8.37 -10.74
CA LEU A 48 0.23 -8.12 -9.69
C LEU A 48 0.89 -8.00 -8.32
N MET A 49 1.76 -8.95 -7.97
CA MET A 49 2.48 -8.92 -6.69
C MET A 49 3.37 -7.69 -6.58
N LYS A 50 4.16 -7.38 -7.62
CA LYS A 50 5.01 -6.19 -7.64
C LYS A 50 4.20 -4.91 -7.41
N ASN A 51 3.06 -4.77 -8.07
CA ASN A 51 2.19 -3.60 -7.92
C ASN A 51 1.56 -3.52 -6.53
N LEU A 52 1.10 -4.65 -5.97
CA LEU A 52 0.55 -4.71 -4.61
C LEU A 52 1.59 -4.35 -3.55
N TYR A 53 2.81 -4.90 -3.64
CA TYR A 53 3.90 -4.57 -2.71
C TYR A 53 4.35 -3.11 -2.86
N SER A 54 4.47 -2.62 -4.11
CA SER A 54 4.78 -1.21 -4.37
C SER A 54 3.71 -0.27 -3.81
N HIS A 55 2.44 -0.69 -3.81
CA HIS A 55 1.37 0.09 -3.19
C HIS A 55 1.48 0.11 -1.67
N LYS A 56 1.76 -1.03 -1.02
CA LYS A 56 1.99 -1.12 0.44
C LYS A 56 3.17 -0.27 0.91
N GLU A 57 4.25 -0.24 0.14
CA GLU A 57 5.41 0.59 0.48
C GLU A 57 5.10 2.08 0.31
N LYS A 58 4.35 2.45 -0.74
CA LYS A 58 3.88 3.83 -0.93
C LYS A 58 2.91 4.26 0.18
N THR A 59 1.93 3.45 0.55
CA THR A 59 1.02 3.79 1.66
C THR A 59 1.77 3.89 2.99
N ASN A 60 2.73 3.00 3.25
CA ASN A 60 3.60 3.10 4.42
C ASN A 60 4.46 4.38 4.40
N LYS A 61 5.03 4.74 3.25
CA LYS A 61 5.80 5.97 3.10
C LYS A 61 4.93 7.21 3.31
N LEU A 62 3.71 7.24 2.76
CA LEU A 62 2.76 8.31 3.03
C LEU A 62 2.39 8.38 4.53
N SER A 63 2.11 7.26 5.19
CA SER A 63 1.77 7.29 6.63
C SER A 63 2.93 7.78 7.49
N ILE A 64 4.17 7.37 7.20
CA ILE A 64 5.36 7.85 7.91
C ILE A 64 5.57 9.35 7.68
N LEU A 65 5.34 9.84 6.45
CA LEU A 65 5.43 11.27 6.13
C LEU A 65 4.34 12.09 6.85
N TYR A 66 3.10 11.62 6.85
CA TYR A 66 2.00 12.28 7.56
C TYR A 66 2.17 12.27 9.08
N ASP A 67 2.67 11.19 9.66
CA ASP A 67 3.03 11.18 11.08
C ASP A 67 4.17 12.15 11.34
N GLY A 68 5.21 12.15 10.50
CA GLY A 68 6.32 13.12 10.52
C GLY A 68 5.88 14.59 10.46
N GLU A 69 4.87 14.89 9.64
CA GLU A 69 4.26 16.22 9.53
C GLU A 69 3.30 16.57 10.69
N LYS A 70 2.83 15.58 11.44
CA LYS A 70 2.08 15.82 12.68
C LYS A 70 3.01 16.06 13.86
N ILE A 71 4.06 15.25 14.02
CA ILE A 71 5.04 15.43 15.10
C ILE A 71 5.82 16.73 14.94
N ASN A 72 6.21 17.13 13.73
CA ASN A 72 6.91 18.41 13.54
C ASN A 72 5.99 19.60 13.86
N ASN A 73 4.74 19.61 13.42
CA ASN A 73 3.80 20.69 13.69
C ASN A 73 3.36 20.70 15.16
N SER A 74 3.26 19.55 15.83
CA SER A 74 3.05 19.44 17.27
C SER A 74 4.21 20.09 18.04
N LEU A 75 5.46 19.72 17.72
CA LEU A 75 6.66 20.28 18.34
C LEU A 75 6.81 21.80 18.09
N LEU A 76 6.40 22.28 16.92
CA LEU A 76 6.38 23.72 16.59
C LEU A 76 5.24 24.47 17.28
N SER A 77 4.14 23.79 17.64
CA SER A 77 3.03 24.37 18.40
C SER A 77 3.26 24.35 19.92
N GLU A 78 4.08 23.41 20.41
CA GLU A 78 4.45 23.23 21.82
C GLU A 78 5.68 24.05 22.24
N SER A 79 6.29 24.84 21.35
CA SER A 79 7.32 25.81 21.73
C SER A 79 6.71 27.03 22.45
N SER A 80 5.95 26.79 23.53
CA SER A 80 5.55 27.80 24.50
C SER A 80 6.69 28.13 25.48
N LEU A 81 7.73 27.30 25.56
CA LEU A 81 8.86 27.50 26.47
C LEU A 81 9.96 28.44 25.95
N SER A 82 9.88 28.93 24.72
CA SER A 82 10.79 29.95 24.16
C SER A 82 10.20 31.36 24.17
N LYS A 83 8.94 31.54 24.62
CA LYS A 83 8.31 32.86 24.74
C LYS A 83 8.45 33.50 26.12
N ASP A 84 8.73 32.72 27.17
CA ASP A 84 8.90 33.27 28.53
C ASP A 84 10.24 34.01 28.67
N TRP A 85 11.32 33.48 28.10
CA TRP A 85 12.68 34.03 28.23
C TRP A 85 12.89 35.39 27.55
N LEU A 86 12.10 35.73 26.52
CA LEU A 86 12.19 37.06 25.88
C LEU A 86 11.38 38.14 26.61
N SER A 87 10.44 37.77 27.48
CA SER A 87 9.60 38.73 28.20
C SER A 87 10.22 39.20 29.52
N GLU A 88 11.14 38.41 30.10
CA GLU A 88 11.82 38.74 31.37
C GLU A 88 13.05 39.66 31.18
N GLU A 89 13.73 39.61 30.04
CA GLU A 89 14.84 40.52 29.74
C GLU A 89 14.38 41.94 29.32
N GLU A 90 13.20 42.09 28.72
CA GLU A 90 12.67 43.44 28.39
C GLU A 90 12.04 44.17 29.59
N ASN A 91 11.58 43.45 30.63
CA ASN A 91 10.91 44.06 31.78
C ASN A 91 11.89 44.52 32.88
N THR A 92 13.15 44.10 32.81
CA THR A 92 14.22 44.51 33.75
C THR A 92 15.05 45.69 33.24
N ALA A 93 14.99 46.01 31.95
CA ALA A 93 15.71 47.14 31.35
C ALA A 93 14.99 48.51 31.47
N TRP A 94 13.70 48.53 31.83
CA TRP A 94 12.88 49.76 31.93
C TRP A 94 12.50 50.17 33.36
N GLN A 95 13.08 49.54 34.39
CA GLN A 95 12.82 49.90 35.80
C GLN A 95 13.91 50.80 36.41
N ASP A 96 14.97 51.12 35.66
CA ASP A 96 16.11 51.97 36.10
C ASP A 96 16.28 53.26 35.27
N LEU A 97 15.22 53.74 34.62
CA LEU A 97 15.13 55.08 33.99
C LEU A 97 13.98 55.89 34.57
#